data_AF-T0JMA9-F1
#
_entry.id   AF-T0JMA9-F1
#
_cell.length_a   1.000
_cell.length_b   1.000
_cell.length_c   1.000
_cell.angle_alpha   90.00
_cell.angle_beta   90.00
_cell.angle_gamma   90.00
#
_symmetry.space_group_name_H-M   'P 1'
#
loop_
_entity.id
_entity.type
_entity.pdbx_description
1 polymer ?
#
loop_
_entity_poly.entity_id
_entity_poly.type
_entity_poly.pdbx_seq_one_letter_code
_entity_poly.pdbx_strand_id
1 'polypeptide(L)'
;MVKRLILLLLATFLSANPKIYSALGDVIYNNVEIIESLKKISEFKEQEAQIDEYVKSVYAAKEMGFSIEEGTQEIDKKKYLKTIRELSKINDMFFRLAQNMYKESIEQENTLLWSKLINSGLIDTQKHKDEVLEFYFEHSKDIDEEGVIQKFLDQEKKLKTKSTKKNDDLLMKKEAQEEKIKRIREKDKLKQEAIQKALEEELKKKKTQIRSNQVKGDRLKFRVSYI
;
A
#
# COMPACT_ATOMS: atom_id res chain seq x y z
N MET A 1 22.97 -9.07 32.02
CA MET A 1 23.01 -8.68 30.60
C MET A 1 23.54 -9.79 29.70
N VAL A 2 24.67 -10.43 30.01
CA VAL A 2 25.26 -11.51 29.20
C VAL A 2 24.29 -12.67 28.91
N LYS A 3 23.50 -13.13 29.91
CA LYS A 3 22.47 -14.17 29.72
C LYS A 3 21.35 -13.79 28.73
N ARG A 4 20.97 -12.50 28.63
CA ARG A 4 19.97 -12.02 27.66
C ARG A 4 20.59 -11.86 26.26
N LEU A 5 21.87 -11.50 26.19
CA LEU A 5 22.63 -11.39 24.94
C LEU A 5 22.84 -12.77 24.29
N ILE A 6 23.15 -13.80 25.08
CA ILE A 6 23.31 -15.19 24.62
C ILE A 6 21.97 -15.75 24.09
N LEU A 7 20.85 -15.47 24.76
CA LEU A 7 19.52 -15.91 24.31
C LEU A 7 19.11 -15.26 22.97
N LEU A 8 19.44 -13.99 22.77
CA LEU A 8 19.22 -13.26 21.51
C LEU A 8 20.08 -13.79 20.36
N LEU A 9 21.35 -14.13 20.64
CA LEU A 9 22.26 -14.72 19.65
C LEU A 9 21.83 -16.14 19.22
N LEU A 10 21.35 -16.97 20.14
CA LEU A 10 20.79 -18.29 19.82
C LEU A 10 19.50 -18.19 18.97
N ALA A 11 18.64 -17.21 19.25
CA ALA A 11 17.42 -16.99 18.47
C ALA A 11 17.71 -16.56 17.02
N THR A 12 18.80 -15.81 16.78
CA THR A 12 19.20 -15.41 15.42
C THR A 12 19.84 -16.53 14.59
N PHE A 13 20.46 -17.53 15.23
CA PHE A 13 21.00 -18.69 14.51
C PHE A 13 19.90 -19.66 14.06
N LEU A 14 18.79 -19.75 14.82
CA LEU A 14 17.67 -20.63 14.48
C LEU A 14 16.84 -20.14 13.29
N SER A 15 16.83 -18.82 13.02
CA SER A 15 16.10 -18.25 11.87
C SER A 15 16.88 -18.25 10.57
N ALA A 16 18.21 -18.42 10.61
CA ALA A 16 19.02 -18.50 9.40
C ALA A 16 18.74 -19.80 8.65
N ASN A 17 18.83 -19.77 7.33
CA ASN A 17 18.78 -20.95 6.46
C ASN A 17 20.16 -21.19 5.84
N PRO A 18 20.50 -22.45 5.49
CA PRO A 18 21.64 -22.73 4.64
C PRO A 18 21.57 -21.95 3.31
N LYS A 19 22.65 -21.25 2.97
CA LYS A 19 22.92 -20.61 1.69
C LYS A 19 23.08 -21.62 0.55
N ILE A 20 23.59 -22.81 0.82
CA ILE A 20 23.77 -23.83 -0.20
C ILE A 20 22.40 -24.29 -0.73
N TYR A 21 22.20 -24.14 -2.05
CA TYR A 21 20.91 -24.39 -2.70
C TYR A 21 19.73 -23.62 -2.09
N SER A 22 19.97 -22.42 -1.53
CA SER A 22 18.97 -21.62 -0.83
C SER A 22 17.71 -21.34 -1.66
N ALA A 23 17.83 -21.16 -2.98
CA ALA A 23 16.68 -20.95 -3.86
C ALA A 23 15.60 -22.05 -3.74
N LEU A 24 16.00 -23.28 -3.42
CA LEU A 24 15.09 -24.40 -3.17
C LEU A 24 14.86 -24.61 -1.66
N GLY A 25 15.94 -24.52 -0.87
CA GLY A 25 15.91 -24.73 0.57
C GLY A 25 15.01 -23.73 1.30
N ASP A 26 15.12 -22.43 1.00
CA ASP A 26 14.40 -21.37 1.69
C ASP A 26 12.88 -21.55 1.62
N VAL A 27 12.35 -21.97 0.47
CA VAL A 27 10.92 -22.25 0.32
C VAL A 27 10.49 -23.33 1.31
N ILE A 28 11.26 -24.40 1.43
CA ILE A 28 10.95 -25.54 2.30
C ILE A 28 11.09 -25.14 3.77
N TYR A 29 12.20 -24.49 4.13
CA TYR A 29 12.50 -24.12 5.51
C TYR A 29 11.51 -23.09 6.06
N ASN A 30 11.11 -22.12 5.25
CA ASN A 30 10.19 -21.06 5.68
C ASN A 30 8.74 -21.55 5.81
N ASN A 31 8.38 -22.65 5.14
CA ASN A 31 7.02 -23.19 5.16
C ASN A 31 6.79 -24.24 6.26
N VAL A 32 7.81 -24.63 7.03
CA VAL A 32 7.70 -25.71 8.02
C VAL A 32 6.56 -25.45 9.01
N GLU A 33 6.55 -24.28 9.64
CA GLU A 33 5.53 -23.93 10.63
C GLU A 33 4.13 -23.82 10.01
N ILE A 34 4.06 -23.33 8.77
CA ILE A 34 2.82 -23.22 7.99
C ILE A 34 2.23 -24.62 7.75
N ILE A 35 3.04 -25.56 7.25
CA ILE A 35 2.62 -26.94 7.01
C ILE A 35 2.31 -27.65 8.33
N GLU A 36 3.09 -27.43 9.39
CA GLU A 36 2.80 -28.02 10.70
C GLU A 36 1.45 -27.56 11.25
N SER A 37 1.07 -26.30 10.98
CA SER A 37 -0.20 -25.75 11.44
C SER A 37 -1.44 -26.42 10.83
N LEU A 38 -1.29 -27.13 9.69
CA LEU A 38 -2.37 -27.91 9.07
C LEU A 38 -2.94 -28.96 10.03
N LYS A 39 -2.15 -29.49 10.97
CA LYS A 39 -2.63 -30.44 12.00
C LYS A 39 -3.77 -29.88 12.87
N LYS A 40 -3.96 -28.56 12.89
CA LYS A 40 -5.07 -27.89 13.61
C LYS A 40 -6.38 -27.89 12.83
N ILE A 41 -6.34 -28.27 11.56
CA ILE A 41 -7.50 -28.39 10.67
C ILE A 41 -7.91 -29.87 10.67
N SER A 42 -9.13 -30.14 11.11
CA SER A 42 -9.66 -31.50 11.29
C SER A 42 -9.57 -32.37 10.03
N GLU A 43 -9.70 -31.73 8.87
CA GLU A 43 -9.72 -32.35 7.57
C GLU A 43 -8.32 -32.80 7.11
N PHE A 44 -7.26 -32.40 7.81
CA PHE A 44 -5.88 -32.85 7.58
C PHE A 44 -5.44 -33.97 8.55
N LYS A 45 -6.36 -34.52 9.34
CA LYS A 45 -6.05 -35.53 10.35
C LYS A 45 -5.38 -36.78 9.76
N GLU A 46 -5.79 -37.20 8.57
CA GLU A 46 -5.20 -38.37 7.89
C GLU A 46 -3.75 -38.12 7.44
N GLN A 47 -3.34 -36.87 7.32
CA GLN A 47 -2.01 -36.45 6.88
C GLN A 47 -1.08 -36.12 8.06
N GLU A 48 -1.54 -36.19 9.32
CA GLU A 48 -0.72 -35.82 10.50
C GLU A 48 0.63 -36.53 10.51
N ALA A 49 0.66 -37.85 10.31
CA ALA A 49 1.91 -38.61 10.27
C ALA A 49 2.85 -38.17 9.13
N GLN A 50 2.28 -37.79 7.99
CA GLN A 50 3.05 -37.29 6.85
C GLN A 50 3.58 -35.89 7.10
N ILE A 51 2.81 -35.04 7.78
CA ILE A 51 3.23 -33.70 8.21
C ILE A 51 4.38 -33.81 9.20
N ASP A 52 4.28 -34.68 10.21
CA ASP A 52 5.34 -34.86 11.20
C ASP A 52 6.64 -35.37 10.58
N GLU A 53 6.55 -36.34 9.66
CA GLU A 53 7.72 -36.85 8.95
C GLU A 53 8.34 -35.79 8.02
N TYR A 54 7.51 -34.97 7.37
CA TYR A 54 7.97 -33.83 6.59
C TYR A 54 8.72 -32.82 7.46
N VAL A 55 8.12 -32.36 8.56
CA VAL A 55 8.73 -31.38 9.48
C VAL A 55 10.08 -31.88 10.00
N LYS A 56 10.13 -33.12 10.48
CA LYS A 56 11.36 -33.77 10.94
C LYS A 56 12.43 -33.83 9.84
N SER A 57 12.04 -34.23 8.64
CA SER A 57 12.96 -34.34 7.51
C SER A 57 13.48 -32.99 7.04
N VAL A 58 12.67 -31.92 7.12
CA VAL A 58 13.11 -30.56 6.82
C VAL A 58 14.15 -30.09 7.81
N TYR A 59 13.95 -30.30 9.12
CA TYR A 59 14.96 -29.95 10.12
C TYR A 59 16.28 -30.71 9.92
N ALA A 60 16.22 -32.03 9.68
CA ALA A 60 17.40 -32.81 9.38
C ALA A 60 18.13 -32.34 8.11
N ALA A 61 17.38 -31.98 7.07
CA ALA A 61 17.95 -31.39 5.86
C ALA A 61 18.57 -30.01 6.12
N LYS A 62 18.00 -29.21 7.02
CA LYS A 62 18.55 -27.91 7.41
C LYS A 62 19.90 -28.06 8.10
N GLU A 63 20.01 -28.98 9.05
CA GLU A 63 21.27 -29.33 9.73
C GLU A 63 22.34 -29.84 8.74
N MET A 64 21.92 -30.68 7.79
CA MET A 64 22.78 -31.16 6.71
C MET A 64 23.34 -30.01 5.87
N GLY A 65 22.50 -29.04 5.51
CA GLY A 65 22.91 -27.86 4.74
C GLY A 65 23.97 -27.02 5.46
N PHE A 66 23.78 -26.76 6.75
CA PHE A 66 24.78 -26.05 7.56
C PHE A 66 26.09 -26.83 7.68
N SER A 67 26.01 -28.15 7.90
CA SER A 67 27.21 -29.00 8.02
C SER A 67 28.05 -28.97 6.74
N ILE A 68 27.41 -28.91 5.57
CA ILE A 68 28.10 -28.77 4.27
C ILE A 68 28.78 -27.40 4.14
N GLU A 69 28.14 -26.33 4.62
CA GLU A 69 28.71 -24.97 4.55
C GLU A 69 29.92 -24.79 5.47
N GLU A 70 29.84 -25.35 6.67
CA GLU A 70 30.91 -25.27 7.66
C GLU A 70 32.05 -26.26 7.37
N GLY A 71 31.85 -27.20 6.44
CA GLY A 71 32.82 -28.25 6.11
C GLY A 71 33.04 -29.25 7.25
N THR A 72 32.07 -29.36 8.18
CA THR A 72 32.19 -30.17 9.40
C THR A 72 31.99 -31.65 9.15
N GLN A 73 31.35 -32.03 8.04
CA GLN A 73 31.15 -33.41 7.63
C GLN A 73 31.33 -33.56 6.12
N GLU A 74 31.87 -34.70 5.70
CA GLU A 74 31.97 -35.08 4.29
C GLU A 74 30.60 -35.58 3.79
N ILE A 75 29.63 -34.66 3.74
CA ILE A 75 28.29 -34.94 3.23
C ILE A 75 28.29 -34.73 1.72
N ASP A 76 27.81 -35.73 1.00
CA ASP A 76 27.59 -35.63 -0.44
C ASP A 76 26.57 -34.52 -0.77
N LYS A 77 27.05 -33.42 -1.37
CA LYS A 77 26.21 -32.31 -1.84
C LYS A 77 25.11 -32.77 -2.80
N LYS A 78 25.34 -33.83 -3.59
CA LYS A 78 24.36 -34.42 -4.49
C LYS A 78 23.25 -35.13 -3.71
N LYS A 79 23.59 -35.83 -2.63
CA LYS A 79 22.61 -36.43 -1.71
C LYS A 79 21.76 -35.35 -1.05
N TYR A 80 22.37 -34.29 -0.52
CA TYR A 80 21.64 -33.15 0.05
C TYR A 80 20.69 -32.51 -0.96
N LEU A 81 21.17 -32.21 -2.18
CA LEU A 81 20.35 -31.67 -3.26
C LEU A 81 19.16 -32.57 -3.61
N LYS A 82 19.34 -33.90 -3.60
CA LYS A 82 18.25 -34.86 -3.83
C LYS A 82 17.21 -34.77 -2.71
N THR A 83 17.65 -34.73 -1.45
CA THR A 83 16.77 -34.60 -0.28
C THR A 83 15.91 -33.34 -0.35
N ILE A 84 16.50 -32.16 -0.58
CA ILE A 84 15.72 -30.92 -0.67
C ILE A 84 14.76 -30.91 -1.87
N ARG A 85 15.09 -31.59 -2.98
CA ARG A 85 14.14 -31.74 -4.11
C ARG A 85 12.95 -32.62 -3.77
N GLU A 86 13.16 -33.68 -3.01
CA GLU A 86 12.07 -34.55 -2.54
C GLU A 86 11.18 -33.80 -1.55
N LEU A 87 11.78 -33.07 -0.61
CA LEU A 87 11.04 -32.22 0.33
C LEU A 87 10.26 -31.10 -0.36
N SER A 88 10.81 -30.49 -1.41
CA SER A 88 10.07 -29.50 -2.23
C SER A 88 8.81 -30.10 -2.84
N LYS A 89 8.88 -31.34 -3.37
CA LYS A 89 7.69 -31.99 -3.95
C LYS A 89 6.61 -32.25 -2.92
N ILE A 90 7.01 -32.65 -1.71
CA ILE A 90 6.11 -32.88 -0.57
C ILE A 90 5.49 -31.55 -0.11
N ASN A 91 6.30 -30.49 0.00
CA ASN A 91 5.83 -29.13 0.25
C ASN A 91 4.73 -28.74 -0.75
N ASP A 92 5.02 -28.83 -2.05
CA ASP A 92 4.07 -28.42 -3.09
C ASP A 92 2.79 -29.25 -3.09
N MET A 93 2.87 -30.52 -2.66
CA MET A 93 1.70 -31.37 -2.48
C MET A 93 0.79 -30.84 -1.38
N PHE A 94 1.32 -30.38 -0.23
CA PHE A 94 0.49 -29.78 0.82
C PHE A 94 -0.18 -28.48 0.36
N PHE A 95 0.53 -27.64 -0.41
CA PHE A 95 -0.09 -26.46 -1.03
C PHE A 95 -1.23 -26.83 -1.98
N ARG A 96 -1.04 -27.84 -2.83
CA ARG A 96 -2.10 -28.33 -3.73
C ARG A 96 -3.29 -28.89 -2.96
N LEU A 97 -3.04 -29.65 -1.90
CA LEU A 97 -4.09 -30.22 -1.06
C LEU A 97 -4.92 -29.11 -0.39
N ALA A 98 -4.27 -28.14 0.25
CA ALA A 98 -4.94 -26.98 0.84
C ALA A 98 -5.74 -26.18 -0.20
N GLN A 99 -5.18 -25.98 -1.40
CA GLN A 99 -5.87 -25.27 -2.48
C GLN A 99 -7.12 -26.02 -2.98
N ASN A 100 -7.07 -27.34 -3.06
CA ASN A 100 -8.23 -28.15 -3.45
C ASN A 100 -9.31 -28.08 -2.38
N MET A 101 -8.94 -28.28 -1.11
CA MET A 101 -9.88 -28.19 0.01
C MET A 101 -10.48 -26.79 0.17
N TYR A 102 -9.73 -25.75 -0.20
CA TYR A 102 -10.24 -24.37 -0.21
C TYR A 102 -11.38 -24.23 -1.22
N LYS A 103 -11.20 -24.75 -2.44
CA LYS A 103 -12.26 -24.74 -3.45
C LYS A 103 -13.47 -25.57 -3.01
N GLU A 104 -13.23 -26.78 -2.49
CA GLU A 104 -14.29 -27.64 -1.97
C GLU A 104 -15.05 -26.97 -0.83
N SER A 105 -14.36 -26.24 0.06
CA SER A 105 -15.00 -25.52 1.16
C SER A 105 -15.95 -24.42 0.69
N ILE A 106 -15.67 -23.81 -0.46
CA ILE A 106 -16.57 -22.82 -1.08
C ILE A 106 -17.76 -23.54 -1.70
N GLU A 107 -17.52 -24.59 -2.49
CA GLU A 107 -18.58 -25.37 -3.16
C GLU A 107 -19.56 -26.01 -2.16
N GLN A 108 -19.08 -26.38 -0.98
CA GLN A 108 -19.87 -27.00 0.09
C GLN A 108 -20.37 -26.00 1.14
N GLU A 109 -20.11 -24.70 0.97
CA GLU A 109 -20.44 -23.65 1.94
C GLU A 109 -19.90 -23.95 3.36
N ASN A 110 -18.76 -24.66 3.46
CA ASN A 110 -18.11 -24.99 4.72
C ASN A 110 -17.28 -23.81 5.22
N THR A 111 -17.96 -22.86 5.87
CA THR A 111 -17.40 -21.60 6.38
C THR A 111 -16.24 -21.81 7.36
N LEU A 112 -16.29 -22.85 8.19
CA LEU A 112 -15.25 -23.15 9.18
C LEU A 112 -13.96 -23.61 8.50
N LEU A 113 -14.04 -24.58 7.59
CA LEU A 113 -12.87 -25.06 6.83
C LEU A 113 -12.29 -23.93 5.98
N TRP A 114 -13.15 -23.20 5.28
CA TRP A 114 -12.76 -22.06 4.46
C TRP A 114 -11.98 -21.01 5.28
N SER A 115 -12.52 -20.62 6.45
CA SER A 115 -11.89 -19.62 7.34
C SER A 115 -10.52 -20.10 7.84
N LYS A 116 -10.41 -21.39 8.21
CA LYS A 116 -9.12 -21.98 8.60
C LYS A 116 -8.11 -21.98 7.45
N LEU A 117 -8.55 -22.29 6.22
CA LEU A 117 -7.67 -22.38 5.06
C LEU A 117 -7.15 -21.01 4.62
N ILE A 118 -7.99 -19.97 4.54
CA ILE A 118 -7.51 -18.64 4.17
C ILE A 118 -6.51 -18.08 5.21
N ASN A 119 -6.66 -18.45 6.48
CA ASN A 119 -5.79 -18.03 7.57
C ASN A 119 -4.56 -18.95 7.76
N SER A 120 -4.47 -20.07 7.03
CA SER A 120 -3.35 -21.02 7.15
C SER A 120 -2.04 -20.48 6.59
N GLY A 121 -2.08 -19.53 5.65
CA GLY A 121 -0.92 -19.06 4.90
C GLY A 121 -0.54 -19.92 3.68
N LEU A 122 -1.28 -21.01 3.41
CA LEU A 122 -1.09 -21.86 2.22
C LEU A 122 -1.90 -21.40 1.00
N ILE A 123 -2.89 -20.53 1.21
CA ILE A 123 -3.72 -19.96 0.16
C ILE A 123 -3.18 -18.57 -0.20
N ASP A 124 -2.98 -18.32 -1.49
CA ASP A 124 -2.64 -16.97 -1.99
C ASP A 124 -3.88 -16.08 -1.96
N THR A 125 -4.19 -15.58 -0.77
CA THR A 125 -5.38 -14.74 -0.52
C THR A 125 -5.34 -13.43 -1.29
N GLN A 126 -4.16 -12.92 -1.67
CA GLN A 126 -4.10 -11.71 -2.50
C GLN A 126 -4.60 -11.98 -3.92
N LYS A 127 -4.22 -13.14 -4.47
CA LYS A 127 -4.71 -13.57 -5.80
C LYS A 127 -6.20 -13.87 -5.80
N HIS A 128 -6.74 -14.34 -4.68
CA HIS A 128 -8.16 -14.69 -4.50
C HIS A 128 -8.95 -13.63 -3.71
N LYS A 129 -8.47 -12.37 -3.67
CA LYS A 129 -9.03 -11.36 -2.77
C LYS A 129 -10.54 -11.15 -2.94
N ASP A 130 -10.99 -11.00 -4.18
CA ASP A 130 -12.40 -10.69 -4.46
C ASP A 130 -13.31 -11.87 -4.07
N GLU A 131 -12.91 -13.09 -4.44
CA GLU A 131 -13.57 -14.35 -4.07
C GLU A 131 -13.66 -14.52 -2.55
N VAL A 132 -12.57 -14.19 -1.83
CA VAL A 132 -12.54 -14.28 -0.36
C VAL A 132 -13.52 -13.29 0.28
N LEU A 133 -13.59 -12.06 -0.23
CA LEU A 133 -14.51 -11.04 0.28
C LEU A 133 -15.96 -11.37 -0.08
N GLU A 134 -16.22 -11.86 -1.29
CA GLU A 134 -17.55 -12.29 -1.74
C GLU A 134 -18.09 -13.39 -0.83
N PHE A 135 -17.35 -14.48 -0.64
CA PHE A 135 -17.75 -15.57 0.24
C PHE A 135 -17.98 -15.11 1.68
N TYR A 136 -17.11 -14.22 2.21
CA TYR A 136 -17.30 -13.64 3.53
C TYR A 136 -18.59 -12.80 3.63
N PHE A 137 -18.89 -11.94 2.66
CA PHE A 137 -20.10 -11.10 2.73
C PHE A 137 -21.39 -11.91 2.60
N GLU A 138 -21.37 -13.01 1.84
CA GLU A 138 -22.50 -13.94 1.74
C GLU A 138 -22.76 -14.69 3.06
N HIS A 139 -21.70 -14.99 3.80
CA HIS A 139 -21.74 -15.82 5.02
C HIS A 139 -21.32 -15.06 6.29
N SER A 140 -21.47 -13.73 6.30
CA SER A 140 -20.86 -12.86 7.32
C SER A 140 -21.38 -13.08 8.75
N LYS A 141 -22.47 -13.84 8.90
CA LYS A 141 -23.05 -14.21 10.20
C LYS A 141 -22.32 -15.38 10.85
N ASP A 142 -21.68 -16.21 10.05
CA ASP A 142 -21.06 -17.48 10.47
C ASP A 142 -19.53 -17.42 10.43
N ILE A 143 -18.97 -16.26 10.06
CA ILE A 143 -17.54 -16.05 9.86
C ILE A 143 -17.09 -14.84 10.68
N ASP A 144 -16.08 -15.06 11.53
CA ASP A 144 -15.41 -13.99 12.24
C ASP A 144 -14.51 -13.17 11.30
N GLU A 145 -14.47 -11.85 11.51
CA GLU A 145 -13.71 -10.92 10.66
C GLU A 145 -12.19 -11.01 10.86
N GLU A 146 -11.68 -11.91 11.71
CA GLU A 146 -10.27 -11.94 12.11
C GLU A 146 -9.30 -12.35 10.98
N GLY A 147 -8.02 -12.07 11.21
CA GLY A 147 -6.94 -12.55 10.34
C GLY A 147 -6.93 -11.89 8.96
N VAL A 148 -7.11 -12.69 7.91
CA VAL A 148 -7.05 -12.23 6.50
C VAL A 148 -8.20 -11.27 6.17
N ILE A 149 -9.40 -11.53 6.68
CA ILE A 149 -10.59 -10.73 6.39
C ILE A 149 -10.40 -9.30 6.94
N GLN A 150 -10.00 -9.17 8.21
CA GLN A 150 -9.70 -7.88 8.84
C GLN A 150 -8.68 -7.09 8.02
N LYS A 151 -7.62 -7.75 7.55
CA LYS A 151 -6.59 -7.10 6.72
C LYS A 151 -7.20 -6.52 5.45
N PHE A 152 -8.13 -7.22 4.79
CA PHE A 152 -8.80 -6.70 3.60
C PHE A 152 -9.77 -5.57 3.91
N LEU A 153 -10.62 -5.71 4.94
CA LEU A 153 -11.55 -4.65 5.36
C LEU A 153 -10.80 -3.36 5.76
N ASP A 154 -9.69 -3.49 6.48
CA ASP A 154 -8.83 -2.37 6.87
C ASP A 154 -8.17 -1.69 5.67
N GLN A 155 -7.72 -2.47 4.69
CA GLN A 155 -7.15 -1.94 3.44
C GLN A 155 -8.20 -1.13 2.67
N GLU A 156 -9.42 -1.63 2.55
CA GLU A 156 -10.51 -0.88 1.90
C GLU A 156 -10.85 0.41 2.65
N LYS A 157 -10.92 0.36 3.98
CA LYS A 157 -11.18 1.55 4.80
C LYS A 157 -10.06 2.60 4.64
N LYS A 158 -8.79 2.16 4.57
CA LYS A 158 -7.65 3.05 4.29
C LYS A 158 -7.71 3.65 2.89
N LEU A 159 -8.16 2.91 1.89
CA LEU A 159 -8.32 3.43 0.52
C LEU A 159 -9.45 4.47 0.45
N LYS A 160 -10.61 4.19 1.07
CA LYS A 160 -11.74 5.13 1.14
C LYS A 160 -11.35 6.43 1.85
N THR A 161 -10.67 6.34 2.99
CA THR A 161 -10.21 7.54 3.74
C THR A 161 -9.12 8.35 3.02
N LYS A 162 -8.24 7.72 2.25
CA LYS A 162 -7.28 8.44 1.39
C LYS A 162 -7.97 9.17 0.24
N SER A 163 -8.96 8.51 -0.38
CA SER A 163 -9.74 9.09 -1.48
C SER A 163 -10.54 10.32 -1.02
N THR A 164 -11.25 10.21 0.11
CA THR A 164 -12.00 11.34 0.67
C THR A 164 -11.09 12.52 1.00
N LYS A 165 -9.97 12.29 1.71
CA LYS A 165 -8.97 13.34 2.00
C LYS A 165 -8.45 14.02 0.74
N LYS A 166 -8.17 13.25 -0.32
CA LYS A 166 -7.69 13.81 -1.60
C LYS A 166 -8.76 14.70 -2.25
N ASN A 167 -10.03 14.30 -2.18
CA ASN A 167 -11.14 15.09 -2.72
C ASN A 167 -11.36 16.38 -1.92
N ASP A 168 -11.29 16.31 -0.58
CA ASP A 168 -11.42 17.47 0.30
C ASP A 168 -10.29 18.47 0.05
N ASP A 169 -9.04 18.01 -0.09
CA ASP A 169 -7.88 18.86 -0.41
C ASP A 169 -8.03 19.54 -1.79
N LEU A 170 -8.62 18.85 -2.77
CA LEU A 170 -8.88 19.43 -4.09
C LEU A 170 -9.97 20.50 -4.02
N LEU A 171 -11.03 20.28 -3.24
CA LEU A 171 -12.11 21.24 -3.03
C LEU A 171 -11.56 22.52 -2.36
N MET A 172 -10.81 22.39 -1.27
CA MET A 172 -10.21 23.52 -0.56
C MET A 172 -9.25 24.34 -1.46
N LYS A 173 -8.46 23.67 -2.31
CA LYS A 173 -7.58 24.37 -3.27
C LYS A 173 -8.38 25.17 -4.30
N LYS A 174 -9.51 24.64 -4.77
CA LYS A 174 -10.39 25.33 -5.72
C LYS A 174 -11.03 26.56 -5.07
N GLU A 175 -11.56 26.42 -3.85
CA GLU A 175 -12.13 27.53 -3.08
C GLU A 175 -11.11 28.64 -2.83
N ALA A 176 -9.88 28.29 -2.40
CA ALA A 176 -8.80 29.25 -2.19
C ALA A 176 -8.39 29.99 -3.48
N GLN A 177 -8.45 29.31 -4.64
CA GLN A 177 -8.20 29.94 -5.94
C GLN A 177 -9.33 30.89 -6.33
N GLU A 178 -10.60 30.50 -6.13
CA GLU A 178 -11.76 31.35 -6.40
C GLU A 178 -11.74 32.62 -5.54
N GLU A 179 -11.43 32.51 -4.25
CA GLU A 179 -11.24 33.67 -3.37
C GLU A 179 -10.09 34.58 -3.81
N LYS A 180 -8.97 33.99 -4.26
CA LYS A 180 -7.83 34.77 -4.78
C LYS A 180 -8.23 35.53 -6.04
N ILE A 181 -8.95 34.89 -6.97
CA ILE A 181 -9.44 35.51 -8.20
C ILE A 181 -10.42 36.64 -7.85
N LYS A 182 -11.34 36.43 -6.91
CA LYS A 182 -12.27 37.47 -6.45
C LYS A 182 -11.55 38.69 -5.90
N ARG A 183 -10.56 38.49 -5.02
CA ARG A 183 -9.73 39.58 -4.47
C ARG A 183 -8.96 40.34 -5.54
N ILE A 184 -8.44 39.65 -6.56
CA ILE A 184 -7.75 40.31 -7.69
C ILE A 184 -8.73 41.16 -8.49
N ARG A 185 -9.90 40.62 -8.85
CA ARG A 185 -10.94 41.35 -9.60
C ARG A 185 -11.42 42.60 -8.87
N GLU A 186 -11.63 42.51 -7.55
CA GLU A 186 -12.00 43.66 -6.73
C GLU A 186 -10.90 44.74 -6.73
N LYS A 187 -9.63 44.34 -6.58
CA LYS A 187 -8.49 45.26 -6.65
C LYS A 187 -8.35 45.91 -8.02
N ASP A 188 -8.52 45.15 -9.09
CA ASP A 188 -8.43 45.68 -10.46
C ASP A 188 -9.57 46.65 -10.76
N LYS A 189 -10.79 46.38 -10.27
CA LYS A 189 -11.92 47.31 -10.36
C LYS A 189 -11.62 48.64 -9.64
N LEU A 190 -11.10 48.57 -8.41
CA LEU A 190 -10.72 49.77 -7.66
C LEU A 190 -9.61 50.58 -8.38
N LYS A 191 -8.64 49.89 -8.99
CA LYS A 191 -7.61 50.56 -9.80
C LYS A 191 -8.18 51.22 -11.04
N GLN A 192 -9.10 50.56 -11.75
CA GLN A 192 -9.76 51.14 -12.92
C GLN A 192 -10.56 52.40 -12.55
N GLU A 193 -11.31 52.36 -11.46
CA GLU A 193 -12.05 53.51 -10.95
C GLU A 193 -11.11 54.67 -10.55
N ALA A 194 -9.97 54.37 -9.92
CA ALA A 194 -8.97 55.37 -9.57
C ALA A 194 -8.34 56.02 -10.82
N ILE A 195 -8.02 55.21 -11.85
CA ILE A 195 -7.49 55.70 -13.13
C ILE A 195 -8.53 56.58 -13.84
N GLN A 196 -9.80 56.19 -13.87
CA GLN A 196 -10.88 56.99 -14.46
C GLN A 196 -11.01 58.35 -13.77
N LYS A 197 -11.05 58.37 -12.42
CA LYS A 197 -11.10 59.63 -11.67
C LYS A 197 -9.89 60.53 -11.95
N ALA A 198 -8.68 59.96 -12.00
CA ALA A 198 -7.47 60.73 -12.31
C ALA A 198 -7.52 61.33 -13.73
N LEU A 199 -7.99 60.56 -14.73
CA LEU A 199 -8.17 61.04 -16.11
C LEU A 199 -9.22 62.15 -16.19
N GLU A 200 -10.33 62.04 -15.48
CA GLU A 200 -11.36 63.09 -15.43
C GLU A 200 -10.83 64.39 -14.83
N GLU A 201 -10.07 64.30 -13.74
CA GLU A 201 -9.44 65.46 -13.13
C GLU A 201 -8.42 66.13 -14.06
N GLU A 202 -7.58 65.34 -14.74
CA GLU A 202 -6.63 65.86 -15.73
C GLU A 202 -7.34 66.53 -16.91
N LEU A 203 -8.41 65.91 -17.44
CA LEU A 203 -9.20 66.50 -18.51
C LEU A 203 -9.83 67.83 -18.08
N LYS A 204 -10.33 67.91 -16.84
CA LYS A 204 -10.89 69.15 -16.29
C LYS A 204 -9.82 70.25 -16.17
N LYS A 205 -8.63 69.91 -15.67
CA LYS A 205 -7.47 70.84 -15.59
C LYS A 205 -7.01 71.32 -16.97
N LYS A 206 -6.92 70.42 -17.96
CA LYS A 206 -6.55 70.80 -19.33
C LYS A 206 -7.60 71.71 -19.96
N LYS A 207 -8.90 71.42 -19.77
CA LYS A 207 -10.00 72.28 -20.28
C LYS A 207 -9.95 73.69 -19.68
N THR A 208 -9.71 73.84 -18.37
CA THR A 208 -9.60 75.17 -17.74
C THR A 208 -8.36 75.93 -18.23
N GLN A 209 -7.24 75.23 -18.43
CA GLN A 209 -6.01 75.83 -18.95
C GLN A 209 -6.17 76.31 -20.41
N ILE A 210 -6.83 75.52 -21.26
CA ILE A 210 -7.16 75.91 -22.64
C ILE A 210 -8.03 77.17 -22.64
N ARG A 211 -9.09 77.22 -21.81
CA ARG A 211 -9.94 78.42 -21.70
C ARG A 211 -9.17 79.65 -21.24
N SER A 212 -8.30 79.52 -20.24
CA SER A 212 -7.42 80.61 -19.79
C SER A 212 -6.49 81.10 -20.90
N ASN A 213 -5.90 80.18 -21.67
CA ASN A 213 -4.99 80.51 -22.77
C ASN A 213 -5.73 81.16 -23.96
N GLN A 214 -6.97 80.74 -24.26
CA GLN A 214 -7.83 81.40 -25.24
C GLN A 214 -8.14 82.84 -24.82
N VAL A 215 -8.55 83.07 -23.58
CA VAL A 215 -8.80 84.42 -23.04
C VAL A 215 -7.55 85.30 -23.09
N LYS A 216 -6.36 84.74 -22.81
CA LYS A 216 -5.09 85.47 -22.94
C LYS A 216 -4.72 85.75 -24.40
N GLY A 217 -4.94 84.80 -25.30
CA GLY A 217 -4.70 84.96 -26.74
C GLY A 217 -5.61 86.03 -27.35
N ASP A 218 -6.88 86.08 -26.95
CA ASP A 218 -7.83 87.10 -27.40
C ASP A 218 -7.45 88.50 -26.89
N ARG A 219 -6.96 88.61 -25.64
CA ARG A 219 -6.39 89.88 -25.13
C ARG A 219 -5.13 90.32 -25.86
N LEU A 220 -4.26 89.38 -26.25
CA LEU A 220 -3.06 89.68 -27.02
C LEU A 220 -3.40 90.12 -28.46
N LYS A 221 -4.40 89.50 -29.10
CA LYS A 221 -4.92 89.96 -30.40
C LYS A 221 -5.50 91.37 -30.31
N PHE A 222 -6.25 91.68 -29.26
CA PHE A 222 -6.74 93.03 -29.00
C PHE A 222 -5.63 94.06 -28.82
N ARG A 223 -4.45 93.65 -28.31
CA ARG A 223 -3.32 94.55 -28.05
C ARG A 223 -2.42 94.76 -29.26
N VAL A 224 -2.39 93.81 -30.21
CA VAL A 224 -1.65 93.93 -31.48
C VAL A 224 -2.43 94.75 -32.51
N SER A 225 -3.76 94.84 -32.41
CA SER A 225 -4.58 95.73 -33.26
C SER A 225 -4.51 97.22 -32.90
N TYR A 226 -3.66 97.62 -31.95
CA TYR A 226 -3.47 99.00 -31.48
C TYR A 226 -2.00 99.47 -31.58
N ILE A 227 -1.20 98.84 -32.45
CA ILE A 227 0.11 99.32 -32.90
C ILE A 227 0.06 99.37 -34.43
#